data_AF-A0A0P7VMM6-F1
#
_entry.id   AF-A0A0P7VMM6-F1
#
_cell.length_a   1.000
_cell.length_b   1.000
_cell.length_c   1.000
_cell.angle_alpha   90.00
_cell.angle_beta   90.00
_cell.angle_gamma   90.00
#
_symmetry.space_group_name_H-M   'P 1'
#
loop_
_entity.id
_entity.type
_entity.pdbx_description
1 polymer ?
#
loop_
_entity_poly.entity_id
_entity_poly.type
_entity_poly.pdbx_seq_one_letter_code
_entity_poly.pdbx_strand_id
1 'polypeptide(L)'
;MFAAVVSDHWAVLSPRVERLNTTCEAAHFGLWRLCKKSIFMTAEDPEGKGCGPISLPGEYNISAAAIAVFSLAFMMLGTLCLLGSFGRGRDYLLRPAGMFFAFAGLCIIISVEVMRQSVKRMIESDETIWIEYYYSWSFACACSAFILLFLSGVGLLLISMPHMPRNPWETCMDAEPEPVD
;
A
#
# COMPACT_ATOMS: atom_id res chain seq x y z
N MET A 1 -0.84 -2.81 7.15
CA MET A 1 -1.42 -1.65 6.42
C MET A 1 -1.23 -0.33 7.15
N PHE A 2 -1.83 -0.11 8.34
CA PHE A 2 -1.64 1.16 9.09
C PHE A 2 -0.16 1.53 9.28
N ALA A 3 0.68 0.56 9.63
CA ALA A 3 2.13 0.77 9.75
C ALA A 3 2.77 1.27 8.45
N ALA A 4 2.35 0.78 7.28
CA ALA A 4 2.86 1.26 6.00
C ALA A 4 2.36 2.67 5.67
N VAL A 5 1.08 2.97 5.91
CA VAL A 5 0.48 4.29 5.61
C VAL A 5 1.04 5.39 6.52
N VAL A 6 1.31 5.08 7.79
CA VAL A 6 1.83 6.06 8.77
C VAL A 6 3.35 6.19 8.69
N SER A 7 4.05 5.15 8.24
CA SER A 7 5.51 5.16 8.18
C SER A 7 6.03 5.98 6.99
N ASP A 8 7.05 6.79 7.26
CA ASP A 8 7.76 7.58 6.26
C ASP A 8 8.98 6.86 5.64
N HIS A 9 9.03 5.53 5.75
CA HIS A 9 10.15 4.70 5.25
C HIS A 9 9.70 3.80 4.09
N TRP A 10 9.33 4.37 2.95
CA TRP A 10 8.98 3.61 1.74
C TRP A 10 10.18 3.38 0.85
N ALA A 11 10.97 4.42 0.64
CA ALA A 11 12.22 4.37 -0.07
C ALA A 11 13.28 5.24 0.61
N VAL A 12 14.52 4.79 0.51
CA VAL A 12 15.70 5.56 0.91
C VAL A 12 16.48 5.88 -0.35
N LEU A 13 16.64 7.18 -0.60
CA LEU A 13 17.51 7.69 -1.65
C LEU A 13 18.79 8.20 -0.97
N SER A 14 19.92 7.59 -1.33
CA SER A 14 21.23 8.00 -0.86
C SER A 14 22.00 8.66 -2.00
N PRO A 15 22.42 9.93 -1.87
CA PRO A 15 23.29 10.55 -2.86
C PRO A 15 24.73 10.03 -2.68
N ARG A 16 25.52 10.07 -3.75
CA ARG A 16 26.98 9.89 -3.66
C ARG A 16 27.62 11.16 -3.09
N VAL A 17 28.71 10.98 -2.37
CA VAL A 17 29.36 12.03 -1.57
C VAL A 17 30.75 12.28 -2.11
N GLU A 18 30.99 13.48 -2.65
CA GLU A 18 32.21 13.84 -3.38
C GLU A 18 33.36 14.38 -2.50
N ARG A 19 33.11 14.73 -1.24
CA ARG A 19 34.11 15.35 -0.35
C ARG A 19 34.17 14.64 1.00
N LEU A 20 35.38 14.29 1.43
CA LEU A 20 35.67 13.99 2.83
C LEU A 20 35.36 15.25 3.67
N ASN A 21 34.74 15.08 4.84
CA ASN A 21 34.39 16.16 5.78
C ASN A 21 33.14 17.00 5.45
N THR A 22 32.26 16.55 4.56
CA THR A 22 30.95 17.20 4.29
C THR A 22 29.76 16.41 4.87
N THR A 23 28.71 17.12 5.28
CA THR A 23 27.40 16.54 5.63
C THR A 23 26.64 16.17 4.35
N CYS A 24 26.11 14.96 4.27
CA CYS A 24 25.26 14.51 3.16
C CYS A 24 23.83 14.23 3.59
N GLU A 25 22.86 14.57 2.74
CA GLU A 25 21.44 14.40 3.01
C GLU A 25 20.93 13.08 2.43
N ALA A 26 20.61 12.10 3.27
CA ALA A 26 19.80 10.95 2.86
C ALA A 26 18.31 11.35 2.90
N ALA A 27 17.56 11.04 1.84
CA ALA A 27 16.14 11.36 1.75
C ALA A 27 15.30 10.08 1.97
N HIS A 28 14.40 10.15 2.96
CA HIS A 28 13.40 9.14 3.24
C HIS A 28 12.06 9.57 2.67
N PHE A 29 11.51 8.74 1.80
CA PHE A 29 10.21 8.95 1.18
C PHE A 29 9.13 8.33 2.04
N GLY A 30 8.24 9.18 2.54
CA GLY A 30 6.97 8.79 3.12
C GLY A 30 5.81 9.12 2.20
N LEU A 31 4.64 8.58 2.54
CA LEU A 31 3.40 8.90 1.85
C LEU A 31 2.93 10.34 2.15
N TRP A 32 3.22 10.82 3.37
CA TRP A 32 2.75 12.12 3.88
C TRP A 32 3.88 13.14 4.04
N ARG A 33 5.09 12.66 4.31
CA ARG A 33 6.24 13.51 4.63
C ARG A 33 7.48 12.98 3.92
N LEU A 34 8.43 13.89 3.73
CA LEU A 34 9.73 13.58 3.18
C LEU A 34 10.77 14.04 4.21
N CYS A 35 11.48 13.09 4.79
CA CYS A 35 12.43 13.36 5.86
C CYS A 35 13.84 13.30 5.31
N LYS A 36 14.59 14.40 5.44
CA LYS A 36 16.01 14.43 5.12
C LYS A 36 16.82 14.20 6.39
N LYS A 37 17.83 13.34 6.31
CA LYS A 37 18.77 13.08 7.39
C LYS A 37 20.17 13.48 6.95
N SER A 38 20.80 14.41 7.67
CA SER A 38 22.20 14.78 7.45
C SER A 38 23.14 13.76 8.10
N ILE A 39 24.11 13.23 7.36
CA ILE A 39 25.09 12.22 7.79
C ILE A 39 26.50 12.75 7.49
N PHE A 40 27.44 12.63 8.43
CA PHE A 40 28.87 12.94 8.22
C PHE A 40 29.60 11.68 7.72
N MET A 41 30.37 11.77 6.62
CA MET A 41 31.14 10.64 6.07
C MET A 41 32.64 10.72 6.39
N THR A 42 33.25 9.57 6.70
CA THR A 42 34.64 9.42 7.17
C THR A 42 35.56 8.63 6.21
N ALA A 43 35.06 8.06 5.10
CA ALA A 43 35.86 7.26 4.16
C ALA A 43 35.54 7.56 2.67
N GLU A 44 36.55 7.40 1.80
CA GLU A 44 36.68 7.86 0.41
C GLU A 44 36.27 6.79 -0.62
N ASP A 45 35.66 7.19 -1.75
CA ASP A 45 35.18 6.32 -2.85
C ASP A 45 35.41 7.06 -4.20
N PRO A 46 35.93 6.43 -5.28
CA PRO A 46 36.70 7.15 -6.31
C PRO A 46 35.97 7.64 -7.57
N GLU A 47 34.63 7.77 -7.60
CA GLU A 47 33.89 8.22 -8.80
C GLU A 47 32.96 9.42 -8.55
N GLY A 48 33.57 10.61 -8.46
CA GLY A 48 32.90 11.87 -8.13
C GLY A 48 31.67 12.22 -8.97
N LYS A 49 30.53 12.36 -8.28
CA LYS A 49 29.38 13.21 -8.63
C LYS A 49 28.39 13.31 -7.46
N GLY A 50 28.28 14.48 -6.79
CA GLY A 50 27.10 14.82 -5.95
C GLY A 50 27.24 15.94 -4.91
N CYS A 51 26.45 17.02 -5.07
CA CYS A 51 25.32 17.46 -4.20
C CYS A 51 24.79 18.85 -4.65
N GLY A 52 23.50 18.96 -4.98
CA GLY A 52 22.80 20.20 -5.39
C GLY A 52 21.33 20.23 -4.91
N PRO A 53 20.64 21.39 -4.97
CA PRO A 53 19.34 21.59 -4.33
C PRO A 53 18.23 20.75 -4.97
N ILE A 54 17.47 20.03 -4.15
CA ILE A 54 16.39 19.14 -4.59
C ILE A 54 15.11 19.97 -4.78
N SER A 55 14.72 20.23 -6.02
CA SER A 55 13.41 20.77 -6.36
C SER A 55 12.35 19.67 -6.27
N LEU A 56 11.48 19.75 -5.26
CA LEU A 56 10.41 18.77 -5.00
C LEU A 56 9.23 18.99 -5.96
N PRO A 57 8.72 17.92 -6.61
CA PRO A 57 7.37 17.95 -7.16
C PRO A 57 6.39 17.60 -6.03
N GLY A 58 5.83 18.62 -5.37
CA GLY A 58 4.89 18.45 -4.25
C GLY A 58 3.55 17.80 -4.62
N GLU A 59 3.26 17.63 -5.91
CA GLU A 59 1.92 17.26 -6.38
C GLU A 59 1.66 15.75 -6.41
N TYR A 60 2.68 14.90 -6.62
CA TYR A 60 2.45 13.46 -6.79
C TYR A 60 2.19 12.70 -5.48
N ASN A 61 2.74 13.17 -4.35
CA ASN A 61 2.59 12.49 -3.05
C ASN A 61 1.16 12.58 -2.53
N ILE A 62 0.48 13.69 -2.85
CA ILE A 62 -0.92 13.94 -2.46
C ILE A 62 -1.85 12.88 -3.06
N SER A 63 -1.61 12.50 -4.33
CA SER A 63 -2.40 11.47 -5.02
C SER A 63 -2.25 10.09 -4.36
N ALA A 64 -1.02 9.66 -4.04
CA ALA A 64 -0.78 8.39 -3.36
C ALA A 64 -1.41 8.37 -1.96
N ALA A 65 -1.24 9.47 -1.20
CA ALA A 65 -1.83 9.62 0.13
C ALA A 65 -3.36 9.56 0.10
N ALA A 66 -4.00 10.23 -0.86
CA ALA A 66 -5.46 10.20 -1.01
C ALA A 66 -5.98 8.77 -1.27
N ILE A 67 -5.31 8.02 -2.16
CA ILE A 67 -5.68 6.63 -2.48
C ILE A 67 -5.52 5.73 -1.26
N ALA A 68 -4.45 5.93 -0.47
CA ALA A 68 -4.27 5.20 0.77
C ALA A 68 -5.35 5.51 1.82
N VAL A 69 -5.86 6.75 1.90
CA VAL A 69 -7.00 7.07 2.77
C VAL A 69 -8.25 6.31 2.35
N PHE A 70 -8.58 6.27 1.05
CA PHE A 70 -9.70 5.46 0.56
C PHE A 70 -9.53 3.98 0.89
N SER A 71 -8.29 3.46 0.78
CA SER A 71 -7.99 2.08 1.13
C SER A 71 -8.23 1.80 2.64
N LEU A 72 -7.89 2.73 3.52
CA LEU A 72 -8.15 2.61 4.96
C LEU A 72 -9.65 2.68 5.26
N ALA A 73 -10.40 3.56 4.58
CA ALA A 73 -11.84 3.64 4.73
C ALA A 73 -12.54 2.33 4.33
N PHE A 74 -12.16 1.73 3.19
CA PHE A 74 -12.68 0.43 2.78
C PHE A 74 -12.29 -0.69 3.73
N MET A 75 -11.07 -0.69 4.27
CA MET A 75 -10.68 -1.63 5.32
C MET A 75 -11.59 -1.50 6.56
N MET A 76 -11.82 -0.28 7.04
CA MET A 76 -12.67 -0.04 8.22
C MET A 76 -14.12 -0.49 7.97
N LEU A 77 -14.69 -0.16 6.80
CA LEU A 77 -16.03 -0.61 6.40
C LEU A 77 -16.10 -2.14 6.28
N GLY A 78 -15.09 -2.77 5.66
CA GLY A 78 -14.99 -4.22 5.54
C GLY A 78 -14.92 -4.91 6.89
N THR A 79 -14.12 -4.38 7.82
CA THR A 79 -14.03 -4.90 9.20
C THR A 79 -15.34 -4.73 9.95
N LEU A 80 -16.03 -3.59 9.82
CA LEU A 80 -17.36 -3.38 10.42
C LEU A 80 -18.40 -4.39 9.90
N CYS A 81 -18.42 -4.65 8.58
CA CYS A 81 -19.29 -5.66 7.98
C CYS A 81 -18.95 -7.07 8.45
N LEU A 82 -17.66 -7.41 8.55
CA LEU A 82 -17.19 -8.71 9.02
C LEU A 82 -17.56 -8.95 10.50
N LEU A 83 -17.33 -7.96 11.37
CA LEU A 83 -17.70 -8.04 12.79
C LEU A 83 -19.22 -8.10 12.98
N GLY A 84 -19.97 -7.30 12.21
CA GLY A 84 -21.43 -7.31 12.22
C GLY A 84 -22.03 -8.64 11.78
N SER A 85 -21.31 -9.41 10.97
CA SER A 85 -21.75 -10.73 10.51
C SER A 85 -21.72 -11.80 11.60
N PHE A 86 -20.80 -11.71 12.56
CA PHE A 86 -20.78 -12.63 13.71
C PHE A 86 -21.95 -12.42 14.67
N GLY A 87 -22.70 -11.32 14.52
CA GLY A 87 -23.92 -11.04 15.27
C GLY A 87 -25.15 -11.68 14.63
N ARG A 88 -25.89 -12.49 15.42
CA ARG A 88 -27.25 -13.02 15.15
C ARG A 88 -27.61 -13.23 13.66
N GLY A 89 -27.04 -14.26 13.04
CA GLY A 89 -27.53 -14.81 11.76
C GLY A 89 -27.48 -13.85 10.56
N ARG A 90 -26.48 -12.95 10.51
CA ARG A 90 -26.36 -11.95 9.45
C ARG A 90 -25.29 -12.31 8.40
N ASP A 91 -25.33 -13.56 7.93
CA ASP A 91 -24.31 -14.10 7.00
C ASP A 91 -24.33 -13.41 5.62
N TYR A 92 -25.42 -12.70 5.29
CA TYR A 92 -25.50 -11.85 4.10
C TYR A 92 -24.48 -10.69 4.09
N LEU A 93 -23.93 -10.31 5.25
CA LEU A 93 -22.91 -9.24 5.36
C LEU A 93 -21.50 -9.69 4.98
N LEU A 94 -21.21 -11.00 4.90
CA LEU A 94 -19.90 -11.47 4.45
C LEU A 94 -19.61 -11.06 3.00
N ARG A 95 -20.64 -11.00 2.15
CA ARG A 95 -20.51 -10.61 0.73
C ARG A 95 -19.95 -9.19 0.56
N PRO A 96 -20.56 -8.14 1.14
CA PRO A 96 -19.99 -6.80 1.10
C PRO A 96 -18.66 -6.68 1.84
N ALA A 97 -18.46 -7.42 2.94
CA ALA A 97 -17.18 -7.43 3.64
C ALA A 97 -16.03 -7.90 2.72
N GLY A 98 -16.23 -9.00 1.99
CA GLY A 98 -15.24 -9.51 1.03
C GLY A 98 -14.96 -8.53 -0.11
N MET A 99 -15.98 -7.87 -0.65
CA MET A 99 -15.81 -6.82 -1.66
C MET A 99 -14.95 -5.66 -1.14
N PHE A 100 -15.27 -5.13 0.04
CA PHE A 100 -14.52 -4.01 0.62
C PHE A 100 -13.05 -4.37 0.90
N PHE A 101 -12.76 -5.59 1.37
CA PHE A 101 -11.36 -6.02 1.54
C PHE A 101 -10.61 -6.17 0.21
N ALA A 102 -11.25 -6.69 -0.84
CA ALA A 102 -10.64 -6.77 -2.16
C ALA A 102 -10.34 -5.38 -2.74
N PHE A 103 -11.30 -4.44 -2.66
CA PHE A 103 -11.08 -3.05 -3.08
C PHE A 103 -10.01 -2.34 -2.25
N ALA A 104 -9.98 -2.54 -0.92
CA ALA A 104 -8.92 -2.01 -0.08
C ALA A 104 -7.53 -2.50 -0.53
N GLY A 105 -7.41 -3.79 -0.86
CA GLY A 105 -6.18 -4.35 -1.45
C GLY A 105 -5.79 -3.68 -2.77
N LEU A 106 -6.74 -3.56 -3.71
CA LEU A 106 -6.50 -2.91 -5.01
C LEU A 106 -6.06 -1.44 -4.86
N CYS A 107 -6.67 -0.68 -3.94
CA CYS A 107 -6.27 0.69 -3.68
C CYS A 107 -4.83 0.79 -3.13
N ILE A 108 -4.40 -0.15 -2.28
CA ILE A 108 -3.01 -0.17 -1.77
C ILE A 108 -2.01 -0.38 -2.90
N ILE A 109 -2.24 -1.35 -3.79
CA ILE A 109 -1.29 -1.61 -4.89
C ILE A 109 -1.26 -0.43 -5.87
N ILE A 110 -2.39 0.22 -6.14
CA ILE A 110 -2.42 1.46 -6.95
C ILE A 110 -1.62 2.57 -6.24
N SER A 111 -1.78 2.75 -4.92
CA SER A 111 -0.99 3.70 -4.15
C SER A 111 0.51 3.40 -4.22
N VAL A 112 0.90 2.13 -4.17
CA VAL A 112 2.29 1.68 -4.32
C VAL A 112 2.83 2.02 -5.70
N GLU A 113 2.07 1.77 -6.76
CA GLU A 113 2.48 2.09 -8.14
C GLU A 113 2.58 3.60 -8.38
N VAL A 114 1.66 4.39 -7.84
CA VAL A 114 1.74 5.86 -7.89
C VAL A 114 3.00 6.36 -7.18
N MET A 115 3.31 5.81 -6.00
CA MET A 115 4.54 6.11 -5.27
C MET A 115 5.80 5.64 -6.03
N ARG A 116 5.72 4.52 -6.74
CA ARG A 116 6.83 4.04 -7.56
C ARG A 116 7.09 4.96 -8.75
N GLN A 117 6.03 5.40 -9.42
CA GLN A 117 6.13 6.34 -10.53
C GLN A 117 6.67 7.69 -10.11
N SER A 118 6.31 8.16 -8.91
CA SER A 118 6.82 9.44 -8.42
C SER A 118 8.31 9.40 -8.12
N VAL A 119 8.77 8.33 -7.48
CA VAL A 119 10.20 8.14 -7.22
C VAL A 119 10.96 7.95 -8.54
N LYS A 120 10.40 7.20 -9.49
CA LYS A 120 11.02 7.03 -10.81
C LYS A 120 11.19 8.35 -11.56
N ARG A 121 10.18 9.23 -11.55
CA ARG A 121 10.28 10.57 -12.15
C ARG A 121 11.30 11.46 -11.46
N MET A 122 11.53 11.25 -10.16
CA MET A 122 12.59 11.96 -9.45
C MET A 122 13.97 11.47 -9.86
N ILE A 123 14.15 10.16 -9.99
CA ILE A 123 15.44 9.56 -10.40
C ILE A 123 15.82 9.95 -11.83
N GLU A 124 14.84 10.09 -12.73
CA GLU A 124 15.06 10.47 -14.13
C GLU A 124 15.31 11.98 -14.32
N SER A 125 15.18 12.80 -13.28
CA SER A 125 15.45 14.24 -13.36
C SER A 125 16.96 14.51 -13.37
N ASP A 126 17.44 15.16 -14.44
CA ASP A 126 18.85 15.46 -14.75
C ASP A 126 19.56 16.35 -13.69
N GLU A 127 18.81 16.89 -12.72
CA GLU A 127 19.34 17.71 -11.61
C GLU A 127 19.79 16.88 -10.40
N THR A 128 19.48 15.57 -10.33
CA THR A 128 19.79 14.75 -9.15
C THR A 128 20.38 13.39 -9.50
N ILE A 129 21.66 13.22 -9.21
CA ILE A 129 22.49 12.05 -9.51
C ILE A 129 22.27 10.98 -8.42
N TRP A 130 21.10 10.34 -8.38
CA TRP A 130 20.82 9.26 -7.43
C TRP A 130 21.36 7.93 -7.99
N ILE A 131 22.37 7.35 -7.34
CA ILE A 131 23.06 6.14 -7.82
C ILE A 131 22.59 4.88 -7.07
N GLU A 132 22.01 5.01 -5.87
CA GLU A 132 21.54 3.87 -5.08
C GLU A 132 20.13 4.08 -4.51
N TYR A 133 19.25 3.13 -4.82
CA TYR A 133 17.84 3.16 -4.47
C TYR A 133 17.46 1.91 -3.70
N TYR A 134 17.03 2.08 -2.44
CA TYR A 134 16.65 0.98 -1.56
C TYR A 134 15.19 1.09 -1.13
N TYR A 135 14.40 0.05 -1.41
CA TYR A 135 13.07 -0.09 -0.83
C TYR A 135 13.19 -0.38 0.67
N SER A 136 12.42 0.33 1.49
CA SER A 136 12.37 0.13 2.94
C SER A 136 11.26 -0.83 3.35
N TRP A 137 11.22 -1.16 4.65
CA TRP A 137 10.26 -2.09 5.25
C TRP A 137 8.78 -1.72 5.02
N SER A 138 8.45 -0.44 4.86
CA SER A 138 7.05 -0.01 4.65
C SER A 138 6.53 -0.44 3.28
N PHE A 139 7.39 -0.46 2.25
CA PHE A 139 7.04 -0.98 0.93
C PHE A 139 6.72 -2.49 1.00
N ALA A 140 7.60 -3.26 1.65
CA ALA A 140 7.35 -4.70 1.86
C ALA A 140 6.07 -4.95 2.67
N CYS A 141 5.81 -4.12 3.68
CA CYS A 141 4.59 -4.17 4.48
C CYS A 141 3.32 -3.83 3.66
N ALA A 142 3.42 -2.89 2.71
CA ALA A 142 2.32 -2.57 1.81
C ALA A 142 2.04 -3.73 0.84
N CYS A 143 3.08 -4.32 0.25
CA CYS A 143 2.94 -5.48 -0.63
C CYS A 143 2.38 -6.71 0.10
N SER A 144 2.83 -6.99 1.32
CA SER A 144 2.27 -8.08 2.11
C SER A 144 0.81 -7.80 2.53
N ALA A 145 0.48 -6.55 2.88
CA ALA A 145 -0.89 -6.16 3.17
C ALA A 145 -1.80 -6.32 1.94
N PHE A 146 -1.33 -5.98 0.73
CA PHE A 146 -2.05 -6.22 -0.50
C PHE A 146 -2.40 -7.71 -0.67
N ILE A 147 -1.41 -8.60 -0.57
CA ILE A 147 -1.63 -10.04 -0.72
C ILE A 147 -2.64 -10.54 0.32
N LEU A 148 -2.48 -10.15 1.58
CA LEU A 148 -3.38 -10.57 2.65
C LEU A 148 -4.81 -10.07 2.44
N LEU A 149 -5.01 -8.80 2.10
CA LEU A 149 -6.34 -8.21 1.92
C LEU A 149 -7.02 -8.70 0.65
N PHE A 150 -6.27 -8.85 -0.43
CA PHE A 150 -6.81 -9.34 -1.69
C PHE A 150 -7.21 -10.81 -1.59
N LEU A 151 -6.33 -11.67 -1.06
CA LEU A 151 -6.64 -13.09 -0.89
C LEU A 151 -7.73 -13.33 0.14
N SER A 152 -7.75 -12.58 1.25
CA SER A 152 -8.84 -12.68 2.23
C SER A 152 -10.16 -12.16 1.68
N GLY A 153 -10.17 -11.05 0.93
CA GLY A 153 -11.37 -10.51 0.30
C GLY A 153 -11.97 -11.47 -0.74
N VAL A 154 -11.13 -12.01 -1.63
CA VAL A 154 -11.55 -13.02 -2.62
C VAL A 154 -11.96 -14.32 -1.93
N GLY A 155 -11.22 -14.78 -0.92
CA GLY A 155 -11.56 -15.98 -0.16
C GLY A 155 -12.89 -15.87 0.57
N LEU A 156 -13.15 -14.73 1.23
CA LEU A 156 -14.45 -14.45 1.87
C LEU A 156 -15.58 -14.40 0.85
N LEU A 157 -15.34 -13.80 -0.32
CA LEU A 157 -16.32 -13.80 -1.40
C LEU A 157 -16.66 -15.21 -1.84
N LEU A 158 -15.66 -16.05 -2.13
CA LEU A 158 -15.86 -17.43 -2.55
C LEU A 158 -16.57 -18.28 -1.49
N ILE A 159 -16.29 -18.06 -0.21
CA ILE A 159 -16.98 -18.76 0.90
C ILE A 159 -18.42 -18.26 1.07
N SER A 160 -18.66 -16.96 0.89
CA SER A 160 -19.99 -16.35 1.02
C SER A 160 -20.91 -16.60 -0.18
N MET A 161 -20.32 -16.98 -1.31
CA MET A 161 -21.04 -17.38 -2.50
C MET A 161 -21.54 -18.81 -2.31
N PRO A 162 -22.84 -19.05 -2.56
CA PRO A 162 -23.39 -20.40 -2.51
C PRO A 162 -22.68 -21.24 -3.56
N HIS A 163 -22.44 -22.50 -3.21
CA HIS A 163 -21.80 -23.46 -4.10
C HIS A 163 -22.55 -23.50 -5.44
N MET A 164 -21.82 -23.61 -6.55
CA MET A 164 -22.46 -23.71 -7.87
C MET A 164 -23.47 -24.87 -7.88
N PRO A 165 -24.72 -24.64 -8.30
CA PRO A 165 -25.73 -25.69 -8.35
C PRO A 165 -25.23 -26.80 -9.27
N ARG A 166 -25.16 -28.02 -8.73
CA ARG A 166 -24.67 -29.19 -9.48
C ARG A 166 -25.81 -29.87 -10.22
N ASN A 167 -27.04 -29.60 -9.78
CA ASN A 167 -28.26 -30.19 -10.28
C ASN A 167 -29.15 -29.12 -10.91
N PRO A 168 -29.92 -29.44 -11.96
CA PRO A 168 -30.72 -28.45 -12.71
C PRO A 168 -31.93 -27.87 -11.95
N TRP A 169 -32.27 -28.37 -10.77
CA TRP A 169 -33.35 -27.88 -9.91
C TRP A 169 -32.87 -27.07 -8.69
N GLU A 170 -31.55 -26.96 -8.49
CA GLU A 170 -30.96 -26.11 -7.43
C GLU A 170 -30.81 -24.67 -7.95
N THR A 171 -31.28 -23.69 -7.18
CA THR A 171 -31.13 -22.27 -7.50
C THR A 171 -30.11 -21.63 -6.57
N CYS A 172 -29.28 -20.71 -7.07
CA CYS A 172 -28.20 -20.05 -6.32
C CYS A 172 -28.67 -19.23 -5.09
N MET A 173 -29.97 -19.14 -4.81
CA MET A 173 -30.54 -18.56 -3.60
C MET A 173 -31.90 -19.22 -3.36
N ASP A 174 -31.88 -20.52 -3.05
CA ASP A 174 -33.06 -21.19 -2.53
C ASP A 174 -33.32 -20.72 -1.09
N ALA A 175 -34.56 -20.33 -0.81
CA ALA A 175 -35.00 -20.06 0.55
C ALA A 175 -34.88 -21.35 1.39
N GLU A 176 -34.36 -21.24 2.62
CA GLU A 176 -34.39 -22.36 3.55
C GLU A 176 -35.84 -22.89 3.65
N PRO A 177 -36.06 -24.21 3.55
CA PRO A 177 -37.40 -24.77 3.62
C PRO A 177 -38.02 -24.39 4.96
N GLU A 178 -39.21 -23.80 4.93
CA GLU A 178 -39.96 -23.47 6.15
C GLU A 178 -40.12 -24.75 6.98
N PRO A 179 -39.87 -24.69 8.31
CA PRO A 179 -40.10 -25.84 9.17
C PRO A 179 -41.57 -26.24 9.05
N VAL A 180 -41.78 -27.50 8.63
CA VAL A 180 -43.12 -28.11 8.60
C VAL A 180 -43.51 -28.36 10.06
N ASP A 181 -44.34 -27.46 10.61
CA ASP A 181 -45.08 -27.69 11.86
C ASP A 181 -46.14 -28.79 11.69
#